data_AF-A0A9E1QA72-F1
#
_entry.id   AF-A0A9E1QA72-F1
#
_cell.length_a   1.000
_cell.length_b   1.000
_cell.length_c   1.000
_cell.angle_alpha   90.00
_cell.angle_beta   90.00
_cell.angle_gamma   90.00
#
_symmetry.space_group_name_H-M   'P 1'
#
loop_
_entity.id
_entity.type
_entity.pdbx_description
1 polymer ?
#
loop_
_entity_poly.entity_id
_entity_poly.type
_entity_poly.pdbx_seq_one_letter_code
_entity_poly.pdbx_strand_id
1 'polypeptide(L)'
;MKKIIVAPLNWGLGHASRCVPIIKELQKNNFIPIIATDGNALTFLKKEFPTVEYFELPSYDISYGKNLKWSLLLKTITIIRAVKKEQEIIQSYIDNTKNIAGIISDNRFGCYSKQLPSVYMTHQLNVLSGFLTPILSYFHQQIIRKYDECWIP
;
A
#
# COMPACT_ATOMS: atom_id res chain seq x y z
N MET A 1 18.28 4.23 -14.95
CA MET A 1 17.28 4.98 -14.17
C MET A 1 16.80 4.12 -13.01
N LYS A 2 16.54 4.73 -11.85
CA LYS A 2 16.09 4.02 -10.64
C LYS A 2 14.56 3.85 -10.68
N LYS A 3 14.09 2.66 -10.29
CA LYS A 3 12.66 2.31 -10.24
C LYS A 3 12.13 2.49 -8.82
N ILE A 4 10.91 3.01 -8.67
CA ILE A 4 10.23 3.17 -7.37
C ILE A 4 8.87 2.50 -7.44
N ILE A 5 8.61 1.56 -6.52
CA ILE A 5 7.29 0.92 -6.41
C ILE A 5 6.36 1.88 -5.67
N VAL A 6 5.19 2.17 -6.23
CA VAL A 6 4.12 2.93 -5.59
C VAL A 6 2.94 1.97 -5.39
N ALA A 7 2.53 1.75 -4.14
CA ALA A 7 1.54 0.74 -3.79
C ALA A 7 0.24 1.31 -3.15
N PRO A 8 -0.67 1.90 -3.96
CA PRO A 8 -1.98 2.39 -3.54
C PRO A 8 -2.87 1.31 -2.90
N LEU A 9 -3.57 1.65 -1.81
CA LEU A 9 -4.64 0.81 -1.27
C LEU A 9 -5.92 0.92 -2.09
N ASN A 10 -6.58 -0.19 -2.38
CA ASN A 10 -7.85 -0.22 -3.12
C ASN A 10 -9.07 -0.28 -2.19
N TRP A 11 -9.24 0.72 -1.32
CA TRP A 11 -10.45 0.89 -0.48
C TRP A 11 -11.36 2.03 -0.95
N GLY A 12 -11.09 2.54 -2.14
CA GLY A 12 -11.74 3.69 -2.78
C GLY A 12 -10.74 4.45 -3.65
N LEU A 13 -11.24 5.31 -4.55
CA LEU A 13 -10.37 6.06 -5.46
C LEU A 13 -9.52 7.12 -4.77
N GLY A 14 -9.87 7.54 -3.55
CA GLY A 14 -9.10 8.56 -2.80
C GLY A 14 -7.65 8.16 -2.53
N HIS A 15 -7.40 6.87 -2.27
CA HIS A 15 -6.05 6.33 -2.11
C HIS A 15 -5.27 6.35 -3.42
N ALA A 16 -5.92 6.03 -4.54
CA ALA A 16 -5.28 6.06 -5.85
C ALA A 16 -5.01 7.50 -6.32
N SER A 17 -5.96 8.42 -6.13
CA SER A 17 -5.84 9.81 -6.56
C SER A 17 -4.76 10.57 -5.80
N ARG A 18 -4.58 10.32 -4.49
CA ARG A 18 -3.49 10.95 -3.71
C ARG A 18 -2.09 10.49 -4.13
N CYS A 19 -1.97 9.31 -4.75
CA CYS A 19 -0.70 8.83 -5.30
C CYS A 19 -0.37 9.41 -6.69
N VAL A 20 -1.33 10.03 -7.39
CA VAL A 20 -1.09 10.68 -8.70
C VAL A 20 0.00 11.75 -8.64
N PRO A 21 -0.03 12.75 -7.73
CA PRO A 21 1.04 13.74 -7.64
C PRO A 21 2.40 13.13 -7.31
N ILE A 22 2.43 12.06 -6.51
CA ILE A 22 3.67 11.33 -6.17
C ILE A 22 4.27 10.68 -7.42
N ILE A 23 3.45 9.98 -8.20
CA ILE A 23 3.90 9.34 -9.45
C ILE A 23 4.42 10.38 -10.44
N LYS A 24 3.73 11.53 -10.57
CA LYS A 24 4.18 12.64 -11.43
C LYS A 24 5.51 13.24 -10.96
N GLU A 25 5.68 13.44 -9.66
CA GLU A 25 6.93 13.98 -9.11
C GLU A 25 8.10 12.99 -9.27
N LEU A 26 7.86 11.68 -9.12
CA LEU A 26 8.86 10.65 -9.43
C LEU A 26 9.33 10.74 -10.89
N GLN A 27 8.40 10.83 -11.84
CA GLN A 27 8.72 10.98 -13.27
C GLN A 27 9.52 12.25 -13.54
N LYS A 28 9.10 13.38 -12.95
CA LYS A 28 9.79 14.68 -13.08
C LYS A 28 11.22 14.64 -12.53
N ASN A 29 11.48 13.82 -11.52
CA ASN A 29 12.80 13.62 -10.93
C ASN A 29 13.57 12.44 -11.56
N ASN A 30 13.20 12.01 -12.78
CA ASN A 30 13.86 10.94 -13.55
C ASN A 30 13.86 9.55 -12.87
N PHE A 31 12.88 9.29 -12.00
CA PHE A 31 12.57 7.96 -11.52
C PHE A 31 11.54 7.27 -12.41
N ILE A 32 11.59 5.95 -12.46
CA ILE A 32 10.59 5.13 -13.15
C ILE A 32 9.61 4.60 -12.09
N PRO A 33 8.40 5.16 -11.98
CA PRO A 33 7.40 4.59 -11.09
C PRO A 33 6.94 3.21 -11.59
N ILE A 34 6.57 2.34 -10.67
CA ILE A 34 5.87 1.07 -10.93
C ILE A 34 4.65 1.04 -10.03
N ILE A 35 3.48 0.78 -10.59
CA ILE A 35 2.22 0.74 -9.85
C ILE A 35 1.98 -0.68 -9.33
N ALA A 36 1.80 -0.82 -8.01
CA ALA A 36 1.50 -2.08 -7.35
C ALA A 36 0.15 -1.99 -6.63
N THR A 37 -0.95 -2.36 -7.27
CA THR A 37 -2.29 -2.27 -6.66
C THR A 37 -3.27 -3.21 -7.36
N ASP A 38 -4.55 -3.17 -7.00
CA ASP A 38 -5.60 -4.05 -7.49
C ASP A 38 -6.89 -3.27 -7.83
N GLY A 39 -7.82 -3.96 -8.50
CA GLY A 39 -9.19 -3.51 -8.71
C GLY A 39 -9.36 -2.11 -9.31
N ASN A 40 -10.21 -1.29 -8.68
CA ASN A 40 -10.60 0.01 -9.21
C ASN A 40 -9.45 1.03 -9.16
N ALA A 41 -8.60 0.96 -8.12
CA ALA A 41 -7.40 1.78 -8.02
C ALA A 41 -6.45 1.50 -9.19
N LEU A 42 -6.23 0.22 -9.54
CA LEU A 42 -5.40 -0.17 -10.66
C LEU A 42 -5.97 0.34 -11.99
N THR A 43 -7.28 0.14 -12.19
CA THR A 43 -7.98 0.58 -13.40
C THR A 43 -7.87 2.10 -13.60
N PHE A 44 -8.03 2.87 -12.52
CA PHE A 44 -7.86 4.32 -12.55
C PHE A 44 -6.43 4.72 -12.91
N LEU A 45 -5.42 4.15 -12.22
CA LEU A 45 -4.03 4.54 -12.44
C LEU A 45 -3.49 4.12 -13.82
N LYS A 46 -3.98 3.02 -14.40
CA LYS A 46 -3.65 2.65 -15.79
C LYS A 46 -4.18 3.68 -16.80
N LYS A 47 -5.34 4.28 -16.54
CA LYS A 47 -5.88 5.34 -17.40
C LYS A 47 -5.08 6.63 -17.27
N GLU A 48 -4.70 7.00 -16.05
CA GLU A 48 -3.88 8.19 -15.78
C GLU A 48 -2.43 8.04 -16.26
N PHE A 49 -1.88 6.82 -16.20
CA PHE A 49 -0.48 6.53 -16.55
C PHE A 49 -0.35 5.32 -17.49
N PRO A 50 -0.76 5.42 -18.77
CA PRO A 50 -0.84 4.28 -19.70
C PRO A 50 0.50 3.59 -20.00
N THR A 51 1.61 4.31 -19.81
CA THR A 51 2.97 3.82 -20.10
C THR A 51 3.71 3.31 -18.87
N VAL A 52 3.12 3.43 -17.68
CA VAL A 52 3.75 3.03 -16.42
C VAL A 52 3.56 1.53 -16.19
N GLU A 53 4.66 0.85 -15.89
CA GLU A 53 4.65 -0.57 -15.54
C GLU A 53 3.80 -0.81 -14.28
N TYR A 54 3.08 -1.93 -14.24
CA TYR A 54 2.28 -2.29 -13.09
C TYR A 54 2.33 -3.79 -12.81
N PHE A 55 2.06 -4.17 -11.56
CA PHE A 55 1.75 -5.54 -11.17
C PHE A 55 0.64 -5.55 -10.13
N GLU A 56 -0.07 -6.68 -10.05
CA GLU A 56 -1.24 -6.80 -9.18
C GLU A 56 -0.84 -7.28 -7.79
N LEU A 57 -1.48 -6.71 -6.77
CA LEU A 57 -1.38 -7.13 -5.38
C LEU A 57 -2.66 -7.85 -4.95
N PRO A 58 -2.64 -8.66 -3.88
CA PRO A 58 -3.86 -9.26 -3.36
C PRO A 58 -4.84 -8.17 -2.92
N SER A 59 -6.12 -8.40 -3.20
CA SER A 59 -7.22 -7.62 -2.66
C SER A 59 -7.40 -7.91 -1.17
N TYR A 60 -7.77 -6.88 -0.42
CA TYR A 60 -8.19 -7.06 0.98
C TYR A 60 -9.68 -7.44 1.11
N ASP A 61 -10.39 -7.61 -0.01
CA ASP A 61 -11.81 -8.02 -0.10
C ASP A 61 -12.73 -7.30 0.89
N ILE A 62 -12.57 -5.98 1.01
CA ILE A 62 -13.44 -5.19 1.88
C ILE A 62 -14.75 -4.92 1.15
N SER A 63 -15.67 -5.88 1.28
CA SER A 63 -17.09 -5.61 1.02
C SER A 63 -17.66 -4.79 2.18
N TYR A 64 -18.18 -3.61 1.85
CA TYR A 64 -18.95 -2.74 2.76
C TYR A 64 -20.34 -3.36 3.00
N GLY A 65 -20.39 -4.48 3.72
CA GLY A 65 -21.63 -5.17 4.11
C GLY A 65 -22.25 -4.63 5.40
N LYS A 66 -23.59 -4.71 5.52
CA LYS A 66 -24.42 -4.14 6.61
C LYS A 66 -24.13 -4.65 8.04
N ASN A 67 -23.36 -5.73 8.23
CA ASN A 67 -23.07 -6.33 9.55
C ASN A 67 -21.58 -6.23 9.91
N LEU A 68 -21.22 -5.12 10.58
CA LEU A 68 -19.84 -4.68 10.75
C LEU A 68 -19.01 -5.48 11.80
N LYS A 69 -19.66 -6.03 12.85
CA LYS A 69 -18.95 -6.53 14.05
C LYS A 69 -18.32 -7.93 13.88
N TRP A 70 -19.08 -8.92 13.39
CA TRP A 70 -18.53 -10.27 13.10
C TRP A 70 -17.70 -10.32 11.81
N SER A 71 -17.97 -9.42 10.86
CA SER A 71 -17.14 -9.31 9.66
C SER A 71 -15.73 -8.80 9.98
N LEU A 72 -15.53 -8.00 11.04
CA LEU A 72 -14.22 -7.45 11.39
C LEU A 72 -13.19 -8.50 11.83
N LEU A 73 -13.61 -9.51 12.61
CA LEU A 73 -12.69 -10.54 13.12
C LEU A 73 -12.22 -11.49 12.01
N LEU A 74 -13.15 -11.95 11.15
CA LEU A 74 -12.83 -12.73 9.97
C LEU A 74 -12.01 -11.92 8.95
N LYS A 75 -12.31 -10.62 8.80
CA LYS A 75 -11.52 -9.69 7.99
C LYS A 75 -10.08 -9.56 8.50
N THR A 76 -9.84 -9.69 9.80
CA THR A 76 -8.47 -9.63 10.36
C THR A 76 -7.60 -10.78 9.83
N ILE A 77 -8.13 -12.00 9.76
CA ILE A 77 -7.41 -13.16 9.20
C ILE A 77 -7.14 -12.94 7.70
N THR A 78 -8.14 -12.45 6.96
CA THR A 78 -7.98 -12.11 5.54
C THR A 78 -6.92 -11.05 5.32
N ILE A 79 -6.91 -9.98 6.13
CA ILE A 79 -5.89 -8.93 6.10
C ILE A 79 -4.51 -9.54 6.37
N ILE A 80 -4.33 -10.32 7.43
CA ILE A 80 -3.02 -10.93 7.74
C ILE A 80 -2.53 -11.82 6.58
N ARG A 81 -3.42 -12.62 5.97
CA ARG A 81 -3.06 -13.45 4.81
C ARG A 81 -2.69 -12.60 3.60
N ALA A 82 -3.45 -11.53 3.33
CA ALA A 82 -3.15 -10.62 2.23
C ALA A 82 -1.82 -9.90 2.46
N VAL A 83 -1.53 -9.47 3.68
CA VAL A 83 -0.24 -8.83 4.06
C VAL A 83 0.95 -9.77 3.86
N LYS A 84 0.81 -11.06 4.19
CA LYS A 84 1.85 -12.05 3.89
C LYS A 84 2.06 -12.21 2.38
N LYS A 85 0.98 -12.32 1.61
CA LYS A 85 1.05 -12.41 0.14
C LYS A 85 1.63 -11.14 -0.49
N GLU A 86 1.30 -9.96 0.01
CA GLU A 86 1.91 -8.69 -0.42
C GLU A 86 3.42 -8.74 -0.23
N GLN A 87 3.90 -9.18 0.94
CA GLN A 87 5.33 -9.31 1.21
C GLN A 87 6.01 -10.29 0.25
N GLU A 88 5.40 -11.45 -0.01
CA GLU A 88 5.92 -12.45 -0.95
C GLU A 88 6.01 -11.89 -2.38
N ILE A 89 4.95 -11.23 -2.86
CA ILE A 89 4.90 -10.64 -4.21
C ILE A 89 5.89 -9.48 -4.34
N ILE A 90 5.96 -8.59 -3.35
CA ILE A 90 6.88 -7.45 -3.34
C ILE A 90 8.32 -7.94 -3.36
N GLN A 91 8.67 -8.90 -2.48
CA GLN A 91 10.02 -9.44 -2.44
C GLN A 91 10.38 -10.16 -3.74
N SER A 92 9.47 -11.00 -4.26
CA SER A 92 9.68 -11.68 -5.55
C SER A 92 9.86 -10.68 -6.70
N TYR A 93 9.06 -9.61 -6.73
CA TYR A 93 9.19 -8.58 -7.76
C TYR A 93 10.53 -7.83 -7.66
N ILE A 94 10.98 -7.53 -6.44
CA ILE A 94 12.31 -6.92 -6.19
C ILE A 94 13.44 -7.84 -6.65
N ASP A 95 13.40 -9.12 -6.29
CA ASP A 95 14.45 -10.08 -6.62
C ASP A 95 14.58 -10.30 -8.14
N ASN A 96 13.47 -10.21 -8.88
CA ASN A 96 13.42 -10.42 -10.33
C ASN A 96 13.60 -9.12 -11.14
N THR A 97 13.66 -7.95 -10.51
CA THR A 97 13.70 -6.66 -11.20
C THR A 97 14.92 -5.85 -10.83
N LYS A 98 15.72 -5.48 -11.83
CA LYS A 98 16.91 -4.65 -11.61
C LYS A 98 16.55 -3.20 -11.32
N ASN A 99 17.40 -2.53 -10.54
CA ASN A 99 17.38 -1.08 -10.27
C ASN A 99 16.18 -0.56 -9.46
N ILE A 100 15.51 -1.40 -8.65
CA ILE A 100 14.54 -0.86 -7.67
C ILE A 100 15.30 -0.14 -6.56
N ALA A 101 14.89 1.09 -6.27
CA ALA A 101 15.55 1.97 -5.32
C ALA A 101 14.72 2.27 -4.07
N GLY A 102 13.43 1.94 -4.06
CA GLY A 102 12.56 2.17 -2.90
C GLY A 102 11.10 1.85 -3.16
N ILE A 103 10.31 1.92 -2.09
CA ILE A 103 8.88 1.59 -2.08
C ILE A 103 8.12 2.72 -1.38
N ILE A 104 7.01 3.15 -1.95
CA ILE A 104 6.04 4.06 -1.34
C ILE A 104 4.73 3.29 -1.19
N SER A 105 4.43 2.86 0.03
CA SER A 105 3.21 2.12 0.36
C SER A 105 2.12 3.05 0.85
N ASP A 106 0.97 3.01 0.21
CA ASP A 106 -0.19 3.80 0.61
C ASP A 106 -1.13 2.98 1.48
N ASN A 107 -0.92 2.98 2.79
CA ASN A 107 -1.76 2.26 3.74
C ASN A 107 -1.92 0.74 3.44
N ARG A 108 -1.00 0.14 2.66
CA ARG A 108 -0.88 -1.32 2.49
C ARG A 108 0.16 -1.86 3.46
N PHE A 109 -0.20 -2.82 4.31
CA PHE A 109 0.67 -3.17 5.43
C PHE A 109 1.84 -4.08 5.06
N GLY A 110 1.74 -4.81 3.94
CA GLY A 110 2.76 -5.73 3.46
C GLY A 110 3.61 -5.20 2.30
N CYS A 111 3.61 -3.91 2.01
CA CYS A 111 4.37 -3.33 0.91
C CYS A 111 5.64 -2.61 1.40
N TYR A 112 6.55 -3.34 2.04
CA TYR A 112 7.87 -2.86 2.46
C TYR A 112 8.96 -3.87 2.12
N SER A 113 10.22 -3.43 2.15
CA SER A 113 11.40 -4.29 2.05
C SER A 113 12.37 -4.01 3.17
N LYS A 114 13.09 -5.04 3.62
CA LYS A 114 14.22 -4.88 4.55
C LYS A 114 15.52 -4.44 3.85
N GLN A 115 15.56 -4.52 2.52
CA GLN A 115 16.76 -4.24 1.71
C GLN A 115 16.71 -2.88 1.03
N LEU A 116 15.51 -2.29 0.89
CA LEU A 116 15.26 -1.05 0.18
C LEU A 116 14.48 -0.07 1.06
N PRO A 117 14.76 1.24 0.95
CA PRO A 117 14.02 2.24 1.70
C PRO A 117 12.53 2.16 1.37
N SER A 118 11.72 2.10 2.42
CA SER A 118 10.28 1.89 2.35
C SER A 118 9.57 2.99 3.13
N VAL A 119 8.68 3.71 2.44
CA VAL A 119 7.83 4.75 3.01
C VAL A 119 6.43 4.20 3.23
N TYR A 120 5.85 4.49 4.39
CA TYR A 120 4.44 4.22 4.68
C TYR A 120 3.62 5.51 4.69
N MET A 121 2.61 5.61 3.85
CA MET A 121 1.67 6.73 3.84
C MET A 121 0.38 6.36 4.56
N THR A 122 -0.01 7.18 5.53
CA THR A 122 -1.27 7.00 6.27
C THR A 122 -1.89 8.33 6.68
N HIS A 123 -3.20 8.35 6.90
CA HIS A 123 -3.91 9.54 7.37
C HIS A 123 -4.04 9.61 8.89
N GLN A 124 -3.85 8.49 9.58
CA GLN A 124 -4.07 8.40 11.02
C GLN A 124 -2.96 7.57 11.65
N LEU A 125 -2.31 8.10 12.68
CA LEU A 125 -1.37 7.33 13.52
C LEU A 125 -2.09 6.54 14.62
N ASN A 126 -3.32 6.97 14.94
CA ASN A 126 -4.19 6.33 15.92
C ASN A 126 -5.48 5.90 15.22
N VAL A 127 -5.81 4.61 15.35
CA VAL A 127 -7.02 4.03 14.75
C VAL A 127 -8.20 4.33 15.68
N LEU A 128 -8.98 5.36 15.33
CA LEU A 128 -10.13 5.79 16.13
C LEU A 128 -11.26 4.75 16.04
N SER A 129 -11.49 4.01 17.12
CA SER A 129 -12.48 2.91 17.19
C SER A 129 -13.09 2.74 18.58
N GLY A 130 -13.28 3.85 19.29
CA GLY A 130 -13.85 3.86 20.64
C GLY A 130 -12.92 3.18 21.65
N PHE A 131 -13.44 2.25 22.47
CA PHE A 131 -12.66 1.55 23.49
C PHE A 131 -11.53 0.67 22.91
N LEU A 132 -11.61 0.28 21.63
CA LEU A 132 -10.55 -0.47 20.95
C LEU A 132 -9.41 0.41 20.41
N THR A 133 -9.56 1.74 20.47
CA THR A 133 -8.56 2.69 19.97
C THR A 133 -7.14 2.41 20.45
N PRO A 134 -6.87 2.15 21.75
CA PRO A 134 -5.50 1.92 22.23
C PRO A 134 -4.88 0.67 21.62
N ILE A 135 -5.67 -0.40 21.53
CA ILE A 135 -5.23 -1.71 21.04
C ILE A 135 -4.95 -1.64 19.53
N LEU A 136 -5.90 -1.10 18.76
CA LEU A 136 -5.75 -1.01 17.30
C LEU A 136 -4.64 -0.03 16.91
N SER A 137 -4.50 1.09 17.64
CA SER A 137 -3.40 2.04 17.43
C SER A 137 -2.04 1.41 17.73
N TYR A 138 -1.94 0.60 18.80
CA TYR A 138 -0.70 -0.14 19.10
C TYR A 138 -0.28 -1.04 17.94
N PHE A 139 -1.21 -1.85 17.41
CA PHE A 139 -0.92 -2.74 16.27
C PHE A 139 -0.58 -1.95 15.00
N HIS A 140 -1.29 -0.86 14.72
CA HIS A 140 -0.99 0.00 13.58
C HIS A 140 0.40 0.62 13.67
N GLN A 141 0.79 1.09 14.86
CA GLN A 141 2.14 1.59 15.10
C GLN A 141 3.21 0.50 14.93
N GLN A 142 2.93 -0.76 15.31
CA GLN A 142 3.84 -1.87 15.00
C GLN A 142 3.99 -2.13 13.50
N ILE A 143 2.95 -1.85 12.70
CA ILE A 143 3.03 -1.92 11.24
C ILE A 143 3.88 -0.77 10.71
N ILE A 144 3.63 0.47 11.16
CA ILE A 144 4.38 1.67 10.75
C ILE A 144 5.87 1.49 11.00
N ARG A 145 6.26 0.90 12.14
CA ARG A 145 7.66 0.61 12.52
C ARG A 145 8.41 -0.34 11.58
N LYS A 146 7.74 -1.01 10.65
CA LYS A 146 8.38 -1.87 9.65
C LYS A 146 8.93 -1.09 8.45
N TYR A 147 8.59 0.19 8.37
CA TYR A 147 8.99 1.11 7.30
C TYR A 147 10.03 2.08 7.84
N ASP A 148 10.86 2.63 6.94
CA ASP A 148 11.92 3.58 7.26
C ASP A 148 11.35 4.98 7.54
N GLU A 149 10.27 5.35 6.85
CA GLU A 149 9.59 6.63 7.02
C GLU A 149 8.07 6.49 7.02
N CYS A 150 7.39 7.42 7.70
CA CYS A 150 5.94 7.54 7.70
C CYS A 150 5.54 8.94 7.21
N TRP A 151 4.81 9.02 6.10
CA TRP A 151 4.29 10.28 5.57
C TRP A 151 2.80 10.42 5.89
N ILE A 152 2.42 11.62 6.36
CA ILE A 152 1.03 11.97 6.68
C ILE A 152 0.61 13.10 5.73
N PRO A 153 -0.12 12.79 4.64
CA PRO A 153 -0.66 13.80 3.74
C PRO A 153 -1.93 14.45 4.30
#